data_AF-A0A2I0K6W3-F1
#
_entry.id   AF-A0A2I0K6W3-F1
#
_cell.length_a   1.000
_cell.length_b   1.000
_cell.length_c   1.000
_cell.angle_alpha   90.00
_cell.angle_beta   90.00
_cell.angle_gamma   90.00
#
_symmetry.space_group_name_H-M   'P 1'
#
loop_
_entity.id
_entity.type
_entity.pdbx_description
1 polymer ?
#
loop_
_entity_poly.entity_id
_entity_poly.type
_entity_poly.pdbx_seq_one_letter_code
_entity_poly.pdbx_strand_id
1 'polypeptide(L)'
;MFWKLTALSAPSPVESILDKENFTLEELLDEEEIIQECKALNSRLINFLRDRTQVEQLLRYVVEEPPEDADSKRAFKFPFIACEIFTCEIDVILKALVEEEELMDLLFSFLNPDRPHSASLAGYFSKVVICLMLRKTVVLMNYVQAHQDVFRQLVDLIGITSIMEVLVRLVGADDHVYPNFLDVMQWLADSDLLEMIVDKLNPSCTPEVHANAAETLCAITRNAPSALATKLSSQRFVQY
;
A
#
# COMPACT_ATOMS: atom_id res chain seq x y z
N MET A 1 -25.36 49.17 1.14
CA MET A 1 -26.44 48.17 1.10
C MET A 1 -26.62 47.71 -0.35
N PHE A 2 -25.69 46.86 -0.81
CA PHE A 2 -25.72 46.25 -2.15
C PHE A 2 -26.08 44.78 -1.97
N TRP A 3 -27.15 44.38 -2.64
CA TRP A 3 -27.73 43.05 -2.58
C TRP A 3 -26.86 41.97 -3.23
N LYS A 4 -27.14 40.71 -2.82
CA LYS A 4 -27.12 39.46 -3.60
C LYS A 4 -25.75 38.80 -3.77
N LEU A 5 -25.58 37.50 -3.62
CA LEU A 5 -26.47 36.36 -3.39
C LEU A 5 -25.62 35.41 -2.54
N THR A 6 -26.17 34.77 -1.49
CA THR A 6 -25.67 33.44 -1.13
C THR A 6 -25.83 32.63 -2.41
N ALA A 7 -24.73 32.37 -3.12
CA ALA A 7 -24.74 31.37 -4.16
C ALA A 7 -25.34 30.14 -3.48
N LEU A 8 -26.56 29.78 -3.86
CA LEU A 8 -27.05 28.45 -3.64
C LEU A 8 -26.05 27.60 -4.39
N SER A 9 -25.02 27.12 -3.68
CA SER A 9 -24.04 26.20 -4.24
C SER A 9 -24.88 25.10 -4.85
N ALA A 10 -24.80 24.97 -6.18
CA ALA A 10 -25.39 23.81 -6.83
C ALA A 10 -24.86 22.59 -6.07
N PRO A 11 -25.71 21.61 -5.74
CA PRO A 11 -25.24 20.39 -5.10
C PRO A 11 -24.09 19.85 -5.97
N SER A 12 -22.99 19.46 -5.35
CA SER A 12 -21.86 18.94 -6.11
C SER A 12 -22.33 17.73 -6.93
N PRO A 13 -21.69 17.43 -8.07
CA PRO A 13 -22.03 16.26 -8.87
C PRO A 13 -22.06 14.97 -8.04
N VAL A 14 -21.13 14.85 -7.08
CA VAL A 14 -21.08 13.77 -6.10
C VAL A 14 -22.33 13.72 -5.23
N GLU A 15 -22.77 14.84 -4.64
CA GLU A 15 -24.03 14.89 -3.87
C GLU A 15 -25.24 14.50 -4.72
N SER A 16 -25.26 14.95 -5.98
CA SER A 16 -26.34 14.62 -6.92
C SER A 16 -26.41 13.12 -7.23
N ILE A 17 -25.27 12.41 -7.22
CA ILE A 17 -25.23 10.94 -7.34
C ILE A 17 -25.69 10.28 -6.03
N LEU A 18 -25.21 10.76 -4.89
CA LEU A 18 -25.57 10.25 -3.56
C LEU A 18 -27.06 10.42 -3.24
N ASP A 19 -27.76 11.32 -3.92
CA ASP A 19 -29.21 11.52 -3.83
C ASP A 19 -30.04 10.50 -4.65
N LYS A 20 -29.39 9.72 -5.55
CA LYS A 20 -30.07 8.65 -6.29
C LYS A 20 -30.36 7.47 -5.36
N GLU A 21 -31.49 6.81 -5.56
CA GLU A 21 -31.84 5.61 -4.76
C GLU A 21 -30.90 4.42 -5.00
N ASN A 22 -30.38 4.27 -6.23
CA ASN A 22 -29.54 3.14 -6.64
C ASN A 22 -28.35 3.61 -7.49
N PHE A 23 -27.37 4.27 -6.87
CA PHE A 23 -26.10 4.58 -7.53
C PHE A 23 -25.06 3.48 -7.29
N THR A 24 -24.05 3.44 -8.14
CA THR A 24 -22.91 2.50 -8.05
C THR A 24 -21.64 3.20 -7.56
N LEU A 25 -20.67 2.41 -7.08
CA LEU A 25 -19.34 2.94 -6.77
C LEU A 25 -18.70 3.54 -8.02
N GLU A 26 -18.83 2.87 -9.15
CA GLU A 26 -18.25 3.26 -10.43
C GLU A 26 -18.77 4.62 -10.92
N GLU A 27 -20.05 4.95 -10.67
CA GLU A 27 -20.58 6.29 -10.91
C GLU A 27 -19.84 7.36 -10.10
N LEU A 28 -19.55 7.09 -8.82
CA LEU A 28 -18.79 8.01 -7.98
C LEU A 28 -17.32 8.12 -8.39
N LEU A 29 -16.68 6.99 -8.74
CA LEU A 29 -15.29 6.98 -9.21
C LEU A 29 -15.12 7.66 -10.58
N ASP A 30 -16.20 7.82 -11.34
CA ASP A 30 -16.19 8.54 -12.60
C ASP A 30 -16.28 10.07 -12.43
N GLU A 31 -16.61 10.57 -11.24
CA GLU A 31 -16.66 12.00 -10.99
C GLU A 31 -15.28 12.62 -10.79
N GLU A 32 -15.03 13.77 -11.43
CA GLU A 32 -13.74 14.47 -11.36
C GLU A 32 -13.44 15.00 -9.94
N GLU A 33 -14.49 15.37 -9.20
CA GLU A 33 -14.37 15.96 -7.85
C GLU A 33 -14.31 14.92 -6.72
N ILE A 34 -14.37 13.60 -7.02
CA ILE A 34 -14.46 12.54 -6.00
C ILE A 34 -13.34 12.59 -4.96
N ILE A 35 -12.10 12.83 -5.39
CA ILE A 35 -10.93 12.94 -4.51
C ILE A 35 -10.98 14.24 -3.70
N GLN A 36 -11.48 15.33 -4.29
CA GLN A 36 -11.62 16.60 -3.60
C GLN A 36 -12.70 16.51 -2.50
N GLU A 37 -13.83 15.87 -2.78
CA GLU A 37 -14.91 15.60 -1.82
C GLU A 37 -14.45 14.70 -0.67
N CYS A 38 -13.63 13.68 -0.97
CA CYS A 38 -12.96 12.87 0.05
C CYS A 38 -12.09 13.75 0.97
N LYS A 39 -11.22 14.60 0.39
CA LYS A 39 -10.33 15.50 1.14
C LYS A 39 -11.09 16.60 1.90
N ALA A 40 -12.26 16.99 1.39
CA ALA A 40 -13.18 17.91 2.07
C ALA A 40 -13.98 17.24 3.20
N LEU A 41 -13.74 15.94 3.45
CA LEU A 41 -14.41 15.15 4.47
C LEU A 41 -15.93 15.08 4.29
N ASN A 42 -16.38 14.94 3.04
CA ASN A 42 -17.79 14.74 2.74
C ASN A 42 -18.35 13.52 3.49
N SER A 43 -19.18 13.77 4.49
CA SER A 43 -19.64 12.73 5.41
C SER A 43 -20.49 11.65 4.73
N ARG A 44 -21.32 12.00 3.74
CA ARG A 44 -22.17 11.03 3.03
C ARG A 44 -21.31 10.12 2.17
N LEU A 45 -20.38 10.71 1.42
CA LEU A 45 -19.44 9.98 0.60
C LEU A 45 -18.58 9.04 1.45
N ILE A 46 -17.97 9.54 2.53
CA ILE A 46 -17.12 8.73 3.41
C ILE A 46 -17.92 7.60 4.06
N ASN A 47 -19.16 7.85 4.48
CA ASN A 47 -20.02 6.82 5.06
C ASN A 47 -20.35 5.71 4.05
N PHE A 48 -20.49 6.03 2.77
CA PHE A 48 -20.63 5.03 1.71
C PHE A 48 -19.31 4.28 1.46
N LEU A 49 -18.20 5.00 1.26
CA LEU A 49 -16.90 4.41 0.90
C LEU A 49 -16.30 3.51 1.98
N ARG A 50 -16.64 3.74 3.26
CA ARG A 50 -16.14 2.91 4.37
C ARG A 50 -16.85 1.56 4.51
N ASP A 51 -17.94 1.32 3.78
CA ASP A 51 -18.62 0.03 3.84
C ASP A 51 -17.72 -1.07 3.25
N ARG A 52 -17.72 -2.25 3.89
CA ARG A 52 -16.82 -3.37 3.53
C ARG A 52 -16.80 -3.66 2.04
N THR A 53 -17.97 -3.72 1.39
CA THR A 53 -18.09 -4.03 -0.04
C THR A 53 -17.41 -2.98 -0.92
N GLN A 54 -17.43 -1.71 -0.51
CA GLN A 54 -16.78 -0.62 -1.25
C GLN A 54 -15.28 -0.68 -1.06
N VAL A 55 -14.81 -0.87 0.17
CA VAL A 55 -13.38 -1.05 0.47
C VAL A 55 -12.81 -2.25 -0.29
N GLU A 56 -13.51 -3.39 -0.30
CA GLU A 56 -13.12 -4.56 -1.06
C GLU A 56 -13.00 -4.26 -2.56
N GLN A 57 -14.00 -3.60 -3.15
CA GLN A 57 -13.98 -3.27 -4.58
C GLN A 57 -12.87 -2.27 -4.92
N LEU A 58 -12.61 -1.28 -4.06
CA LEU A 58 -11.48 -0.36 -4.21
C LEU A 58 -10.14 -1.11 -4.16
N LEU A 59 -9.98 -2.08 -3.26
CA LEU A 59 -8.78 -2.93 -3.21
C LEU A 59 -8.62 -3.75 -4.50
N ARG A 60 -9.70 -4.33 -5.03
CA ARG A 60 -9.64 -5.08 -6.30
C ARG A 60 -9.12 -4.22 -7.45
N TYR A 61 -9.49 -2.94 -7.51
CA TYR A 61 -8.91 -2.03 -8.51
C TYR A 61 -7.42 -1.77 -8.30
N VAL A 62 -6.93 -1.82 -7.06
CA VAL A 62 -5.52 -1.60 -6.71
C VAL A 62 -4.65 -2.84 -6.98
N VAL A 63 -5.18 -4.06 -6.76
CA VAL A 63 -4.36 -5.30 -6.75
C VAL A 63 -4.71 -6.32 -7.83
N GLU A 64 -5.83 -6.17 -8.53
CA GLU A 64 -6.25 -7.11 -9.58
C GLU A 64 -6.16 -6.45 -10.95
N GLU A 65 -5.39 -7.09 -11.84
CA GLU A 65 -5.32 -6.72 -13.25
C GLU A 65 -6.72 -6.65 -13.86
N PRO A 66 -7.00 -5.64 -14.69
CA PRO A 66 -8.28 -5.57 -15.38
C PRO A 66 -8.43 -6.77 -16.34
N PRO A 67 -9.66 -7.28 -16.55
CA PRO A 67 -9.94 -8.23 -17.62
C PRO A 67 -9.45 -7.72 -18.98
N GLU A 68 -9.11 -8.62 -19.90
CA GLU A 68 -8.60 -8.25 -21.25
C GLU A 68 -9.60 -7.40 -22.05
N ASP A 69 -10.90 -7.57 -21.80
CA ASP A 69 -12.01 -6.84 -22.44
C ASP A 69 -12.49 -5.63 -21.62
N ALA A 70 -11.78 -5.27 -20.55
CA ALA A 70 -12.14 -4.15 -19.71
C ALA A 70 -12.09 -2.81 -20.47
N ASP A 71 -13.01 -1.91 -20.12
CA ASP A 71 -12.98 -0.55 -20.63
C ASP A 71 -11.80 0.28 -20.07
N SER A 72 -11.57 1.46 -20.64
CA SER A 72 -10.49 2.34 -20.22
C SER A 72 -10.63 2.86 -18.79
N LYS A 73 -11.86 2.91 -18.25
CA LYS A 73 -12.09 3.36 -16.87
C LYS A 73 -11.61 2.28 -15.90
N ARG A 74 -12.01 1.02 -16.11
CA ARG A 74 -11.56 -0.12 -15.30
C ARG A 74 -10.05 -0.35 -15.42
N ALA A 75 -9.47 -0.11 -16.60
CA ALA A 75 -8.04 -0.30 -16.84
C ALA A 75 -7.16 0.80 -16.23
N PHE A 76 -7.61 2.05 -16.21
CA PHE A 76 -6.75 3.19 -15.84
C PHE A 76 -7.34 4.13 -14.79
N LYS A 77 -8.61 4.52 -14.91
CA LYS A 77 -9.22 5.54 -14.04
C LYS A 77 -9.51 4.97 -12.65
N PHE A 78 -10.23 3.86 -12.55
CA PHE A 78 -10.66 3.30 -11.27
C PHE A 78 -9.49 2.83 -10.40
N PRO A 79 -8.44 2.16 -10.91
CA PRO A 79 -7.22 1.87 -10.12
C PRO A 79 -6.57 3.12 -9.54
N PHE A 80 -6.45 4.18 -10.35
CA PHE A 80 -5.89 5.46 -9.91
C PHE A 80 -6.73 6.10 -8.80
N ILE A 81 -8.04 6.26 -9.02
CA ILE A 81 -8.93 6.89 -8.04
C ILE A 81 -9.01 6.05 -6.76
N ALA A 82 -9.08 4.72 -6.86
CA ALA A 82 -9.10 3.84 -5.68
C ALA A 82 -7.82 3.98 -4.83
N CYS A 83 -6.65 3.99 -5.48
CA CYS A 83 -5.40 4.28 -4.81
C CYS A 83 -5.45 5.65 -4.11
N GLU A 84 -5.90 6.70 -4.81
CA GLU A 84 -5.96 8.05 -4.26
C GLU A 84 -6.93 8.16 -3.07
N ILE A 85 -8.05 7.45 -3.08
CA ILE A 85 -8.99 7.38 -1.94
C ILE A 85 -8.30 6.80 -0.70
N PHE A 86 -7.59 5.67 -0.82
CA PHE A 86 -6.84 5.11 0.31
C PHE A 86 -5.73 6.07 0.78
N THR A 87 -5.04 6.74 -0.14
CA THR A 87 -3.98 7.69 0.21
C THR A 87 -4.48 9.08 0.60
N CYS A 88 -5.80 9.31 0.68
CA CYS A 88 -6.35 10.52 1.32
C CYS A 88 -6.22 10.49 2.85
N GLU A 89 -5.76 9.38 3.43
CA GLU A 89 -5.51 9.23 4.87
C GLU A 89 -6.77 9.40 5.74
N ILE A 90 -7.94 9.09 5.17
CA ILE A 90 -9.24 9.16 5.85
C ILE A 90 -9.33 7.99 6.83
N ASP A 91 -9.23 8.29 8.13
CA ASP A 91 -9.05 7.29 9.18
C ASP A 91 -10.10 6.19 9.19
N VAL A 92 -11.37 6.52 8.96
CA VAL A 92 -12.47 5.55 8.97
C VAL A 92 -12.45 4.58 7.78
N ILE A 93 -11.94 5.00 6.62
CA ILE A 93 -11.77 4.12 5.45
C ILE A 93 -10.57 3.20 5.69
N LEU A 94 -9.45 3.74 6.16
CA LEU A 94 -8.29 2.94 6.52
C LEU A 94 -8.59 1.94 7.65
N LYS A 95 -9.46 2.33 8.60
CA LYS A 95 -9.92 1.46 9.67
C LYS A 95 -10.73 0.28 9.14
N ALA A 96 -11.68 0.54 8.23
CA ALA A 96 -12.44 -0.51 7.57
C ALA A 96 -11.53 -1.50 6.82
N LEU A 97 -10.46 -1.01 6.17
CA LEU A 97 -9.46 -1.88 5.52
C LEU A 97 -8.70 -2.77 6.52
N VAL A 98 -8.15 -2.20 7.60
CA VAL A 98 -7.22 -2.95 8.48
C VAL A 98 -7.89 -3.75 9.60
N GLU A 99 -9.18 -3.53 9.88
CA GLU A 99 -9.92 -4.28 10.90
C GLU A 99 -10.44 -5.63 10.39
N GLU A 100 -10.43 -5.85 9.07
CA GLU A 100 -10.94 -7.07 8.45
C GLU A 100 -9.77 -7.84 7.82
N GLU A 101 -9.44 -9.00 8.38
CA GLU A 101 -8.30 -9.81 7.95
C GLU A 101 -8.40 -10.20 6.47
N GLU A 102 -9.60 -10.50 5.96
CA GLU A 102 -9.75 -10.87 4.56
C GLU A 102 -9.49 -9.71 3.58
N LEU A 103 -9.66 -8.46 4.02
CA LEU A 103 -9.30 -7.29 3.20
C LEU A 103 -7.79 -7.07 3.18
N MET A 104 -7.11 -7.31 4.31
CA MET A 104 -5.65 -7.33 4.38
C MET A 104 -5.08 -8.46 3.52
N ASP A 105 -5.67 -9.66 3.59
CA ASP A 105 -5.31 -10.78 2.72
C ASP A 105 -5.51 -10.45 1.25
N LEU A 106 -6.60 -9.76 0.89
CA LEU A 106 -6.81 -9.29 -0.48
C LEU A 106 -5.73 -8.30 -0.91
N LEU A 107 -5.40 -7.30 -0.08
CA LEU A 107 -4.33 -6.34 -0.37
C LEU A 107 -2.99 -7.05 -0.60
N PHE A 108 -2.59 -7.94 0.32
CA PHE A 108 -1.32 -8.65 0.24
C PHE A 108 -1.32 -9.80 -0.77
N SER A 109 -2.48 -10.24 -1.25
CA SER A 109 -2.57 -11.20 -2.36
C SER A 109 -1.90 -10.69 -3.63
N PHE A 110 -1.67 -9.37 -3.76
CA PHE A 110 -0.85 -8.79 -4.82
C PHE A 110 0.53 -9.43 -4.93
N LEU A 111 1.11 -9.88 -3.81
CA LEU A 111 2.46 -10.45 -3.75
C LEU A 111 2.53 -11.93 -4.15
N ASN A 112 1.39 -12.56 -4.46
CA ASN A 112 1.36 -13.98 -4.80
C ASN A 112 2.09 -14.25 -6.12
N PRO A 113 3.01 -15.23 -6.17
CA PRO A 113 3.87 -15.47 -7.33
C PRO A 113 3.11 -15.88 -8.60
N ASP A 114 1.92 -16.47 -8.45
CA ASP A 114 1.07 -16.89 -9.55
C ASP A 114 0.28 -15.74 -10.19
N ARG A 115 0.40 -14.51 -9.66
CA ARG A 115 -0.28 -13.33 -10.20
C ARG A 115 0.60 -12.53 -11.16
N PRO A 116 0.01 -11.86 -12.16
CA PRO A 116 0.68 -10.80 -12.90
C PRO A 116 0.96 -9.60 -11.99
N HIS A 117 2.13 -8.98 -12.19
CA HIS A 117 2.56 -7.81 -11.42
C HIS A 117 2.88 -6.65 -12.38
N SER A 118 1.87 -5.92 -12.85
CA SER A 118 2.14 -4.72 -13.66
C SER A 118 2.84 -3.64 -12.81
N ALA A 119 3.71 -2.86 -13.45
CA ALA A 119 4.40 -1.75 -12.79
C ALA A 119 3.41 -0.72 -12.22
N SER A 120 2.27 -0.52 -12.88
CA SER A 120 1.22 0.40 -12.43
C SER A 120 0.56 -0.07 -11.13
N LEU A 121 0.08 -1.32 -11.08
CA LEU A 121 -0.55 -1.84 -9.87
C LEU A 121 0.46 -2.00 -8.72
N ALA A 122 1.71 -2.38 -9.01
CA ALA A 122 2.78 -2.38 -8.01
C ALA A 122 2.98 -1.00 -7.37
N GLY A 123 2.89 0.07 -8.17
CA GLY A 123 2.94 1.44 -7.68
C GLY A 123 1.75 1.79 -6.76
N TYR A 124 0.54 1.36 -7.11
CA TYR A 124 -0.65 1.58 -6.28
C TYR A 124 -0.63 0.75 -4.98
N PHE A 125 -0.30 -0.53 -5.07
CA PHE A 125 -0.06 -1.39 -3.91
C PHE A 125 0.95 -0.75 -2.96
N SER A 126 2.10 -0.32 -3.48
CA SER A 126 3.15 0.34 -2.71
C SER A 126 2.63 1.59 -1.99
N LYS A 127 1.94 2.48 -2.71
CA LYS A 127 1.33 3.67 -2.12
C LYS A 127 0.35 3.35 -0.99
N VAL A 128 -0.52 2.37 -1.15
CA VAL A 128 -1.50 1.97 -0.12
C VAL A 128 -0.79 1.40 1.10
N VAL A 129 0.16 0.48 0.92
CA VAL A 129 0.93 -0.10 2.03
C VAL A 129 1.72 0.97 2.78
N ILE A 130 2.38 1.90 2.07
CA ILE A 130 3.11 3.01 2.69
C ILE A 130 2.17 3.94 3.47
N CYS A 131 0.96 4.19 2.97
CA CYS A 131 -0.06 4.94 3.71
C CYS A 131 -0.46 4.21 5.01
N LEU A 132 -0.64 2.89 4.96
CA LEU A 132 -0.89 2.07 6.15
C LEU A 132 0.29 2.08 7.11
N MET A 133 1.53 2.07 6.61
CA MET A 133 2.71 2.22 7.45
C MET A 133 2.74 3.56 8.17
N LEU A 134 2.25 4.63 7.55
CA LEU A 134 2.20 5.96 8.16
C LEU A 134 1.05 6.10 9.16
N ARG A 135 -0.11 5.54 8.85
CA ARG A 135 -1.38 5.83 9.57
C ARG A 135 -1.87 4.70 10.46
N LYS A 136 -1.49 3.45 10.17
CA LYS A 136 -1.96 2.21 10.82
C LYS A 136 -0.80 1.25 11.13
N THR A 137 0.38 1.78 11.45
CA THR A 137 1.64 1.03 11.56
C THR A 137 1.53 -0.22 12.44
N VAL A 138 0.95 -0.09 13.63
CA VAL A 138 0.85 -1.20 14.60
C VAL A 138 0.05 -2.36 14.01
N VAL A 139 -1.10 -2.09 13.40
CA VAL A 139 -1.98 -3.13 12.84
C VAL A 139 -1.31 -3.80 11.64
N LEU A 140 -0.70 -3.00 10.75
CA LEU A 140 0.04 -3.49 9.60
C LEU A 140 1.20 -4.41 10.02
N MET A 141 2.04 -3.97 10.98
CA MET A 141 3.18 -4.76 11.41
C MET A 141 2.77 -6.05 12.13
N ASN A 142 1.69 -6.02 12.92
CA ASN A 142 1.11 -7.23 13.50
C ASN A 142 0.65 -8.22 12.41
N TYR A 143 0.00 -7.73 11.35
CA TYR A 143 -0.42 -8.55 10.21
C TYR A 143 0.79 -9.19 9.51
N VAL A 144 1.82 -8.39 9.18
CA VAL A 144 3.03 -8.88 8.51
C VAL A 144 3.79 -9.90 9.39
N GLN A 145 3.85 -9.68 10.70
CA GLN A 145 4.49 -10.62 11.63
C GLN A 145 3.73 -11.95 11.72
N ALA A 146 2.39 -11.93 11.63
CA ALA A 146 1.57 -13.13 11.57
C ALA A 146 1.71 -13.88 10.22
N HIS A 147 1.98 -13.15 9.13
CA HIS A 147 2.10 -13.67 7.77
C HIS A 147 3.55 -13.64 7.28
N GLN A 148 4.37 -14.56 7.79
CA GLN A 148 5.83 -14.56 7.56
C GLN A 148 6.23 -14.64 6.07
N ASP A 149 5.37 -15.20 5.22
CA ASP A 149 5.60 -15.27 3.77
C ASP A 149 5.64 -13.90 3.10
N VAL A 150 5.05 -12.85 3.70
CA VAL A 150 5.01 -11.50 3.11
C VAL A 150 6.42 -10.99 2.81
N PHE A 151 7.37 -11.12 3.75
CA PHE A 151 8.75 -10.67 3.51
C PHE A 151 9.43 -11.46 2.41
N ARG A 152 9.22 -12.77 2.38
CA ARG A 152 9.75 -13.62 1.32
C ARG A 152 9.21 -13.21 -0.05
N GLN A 153 7.90 -12.99 -0.16
CA GLN A 153 7.28 -12.56 -1.41
C GLN A 153 7.75 -11.16 -1.86
N LEU A 154 7.90 -10.22 -0.92
CA LEU A 154 8.50 -8.91 -1.20
C LEU A 154 9.93 -9.05 -1.76
N VAL A 155 10.74 -9.94 -1.18
CA VAL A 155 12.11 -10.21 -1.66
C VAL A 155 12.09 -10.93 -3.01
N ASP A 156 11.16 -11.85 -3.23
CA ASP A 156 11.01 -12.52 -4.52
C ASP A 156 10.64 -11.56 -5.65
N LEU A 157 9.88 -10.50 -5.33
CA LEU A 157 9.46 -9.45 -6.25
C LEU A 157 10.36 -8.20 -6.21
N ILE A 158 11.53 -8.26 -5.57
CA ILE A 158 12.41 -7.09 -5.34
C ILE A 158 12.87 -6.41 -6.64
N GLY A 159 12.81 -7.09 -7.79
CA GLY A 159 13.08 -6.51 -9.10
C GLY A 159 12.11 -5.38 -9.50
N ILE A 160 10.94 -5.29 -8.87
CA ILE A 160 9.99 -4.21 -9.04
C ILE A 160 10.31 -3.10 -8.02
N THR A 161 10.74 -1.93 -8.50
CA THR A 161 11.19 -0.81 -7.64
C THR A 161 10.16 -0.42 -6.57
N SER A 162 8.87 -0.35 -6.92
CA SER A 162 7.81 -0.03 -5.96
C SER A 162 7.67 -1.06 -4.84
N ILE A 163 7.99 -2.33 -5.10
CA ILE A 163 8.01 -3.41 -4.09
C ILE A 163 9.26 -3.30 -3.21
N MET A 164 10.43 -3.06 -3.80
CA MET A 164 11.65 -2.78 -3.04
C MET A 164 11.45 -1.58 -2.09
N GLU A 165 10.77 -0.53 -2.53
CA GLU A 165 10.47 0.64 -1.70
C GLU A 165 9.59 0.32 -0.48
N VAL A 166 8.66 -0.63 -0.61
CA VAL A 166 7.86 -1.15 0.51
C VAL A 166 8.77 -1.91 1.47
N LEU A 167 9.61 -2.81 0.93
CA LEU A 167 10.54 -3.61 1.72
C LEU A 167 11.49 -2.72 2.53
N VAL A 168 12.12 -1.73 1.89
CA VAL A 168 13.01 -0.74 2.53
C VAL A 168 12.32 -0.02 3.68
N ARG A 169 11.06 0.40 3.49
CA ARG A 169 10.31 1.08 4.54
C ARG A 169 9.96 0.14 5.68
N LEU A 170 9.60 -1.12 5.41
CA LEU A 170 9.27 -2.11 6.45
C LEU A 170 10.49 -2.46 7.32
N VAL A 171 11.66 -2.64 6.71
CA VAL A 171 12.91 -2.97 7.44
C VAL A 171 13.62 -1.75 8.00
N GLY A 172 13.16 -0.55 7.63
CA GLY A 172 13.83 0.71 7.92
C GLY A 172 12.95 1.80 8.51
N ALA A 173 11.75 1.46 8.99
CA ALA A 173 10.93 2.40 9.76
C ALA A 173 11.71 2.84 11.01
N ASP A 174 11.53 4.10 11.42
CA ASP A 174 12.29 4.70 12.52
C ASP A 174 11.94 4.03 13.87
N ASP A 175 12.91 3.92 14.79
CA ASP A 175 12.79 3.25 16.10
C ASP A 175 11.68 3.84 16.99
N HIS A 176 11.15 5.01 16.62
CA HIS A 176 10.18 5.78 17.39
C HIS A 176 8.72 5.58 16.97
N VAL A 177 8.41 4.73 15.98
CA VAL A 177 7.07 4.73 15.37
C VAL A 177 6.07 3.83 16.10
N TYR A 178 6.49 2.76 16.80
CA TYR A 178 5.54 1.93 17.58
C TYR A 178 6.15 1.12 18.74
N PRO A 179 5.35 0.75 19.78
CA PRO A 179 5.85 0.21 21.05
C PRO A 179 6.68 -1.08 20.95
N ASN A 180 6.48 -1.88 19.89
CA ASN A 180 7.11 -3.18 19.71
C ASN A 180 8.13 -3.20 18.56
N PHE A 181 8.58 -2.03 18.09
CA PHE A 181 9.48 -1.92 16.93
C PHE A 181 10.76 -2.74 17.10
N LEU A 182 11.39 -2.63 18.27
CA LEU A 182 12.64 -3.33 18.57
C LEU A 182 12.49 -4.86 18.51
N ASP A 183 11.38 -5.40 19.05
CA ASP A 183 11.12 -6.84 19.03
C ASP A 183 10.86 -7.34 17.60
N VAL A 184 10.17 -6.54 16.78
CA VAL A 184 9.93 -6.86 15.36
C VAL A 184 11.24 -6.82 14.58
N MET A 185 12.10 -5.82 14.79
CA MET A 185 13.41 -5.75 14.12
C MET A 185 14.35 -6.86 14.57
N GLN A 186 14.28 -7.26 15.85
CA GLN A 186 15.02 -8.42 16.33
C GLN A 186 14.51 -9.70 15.68
N TRP A 187 13.19 -9.90 15.59
CA TRP A 187 12.60 -11.03 14.87
C TRP A 187 13.01 -11.07 13.39
N LEU A 188 13.04 -9.93 12.70
CA LEU A 188 13.54 -9.83 11.33
C LEU A 188 15.03 -10.12 11.21
N ALA A 189 15.83 -9.73 12.21
CA ALA A 189 17.23 -10.10 12.25
C ALA A 189 17.40 -11.62 12.46
N ASP A 190 16.57 -12.24 13.28
CA ASP A 190 16.64 -13.68 13.55
C ASP A 190 16.09 -14.54 12.40
N SER A 191 15.30 -13.97 11.49
CA SER A 191 14.84 -14.62 10.26
C SER A 191 15.94 -14.70 9.19
N ASP A 192 15.64 -15.37 8.08
CA ASP A 192 16.50 -15.50 6.90
C ASP A 192 16.40 -14.29 5.94
N LEU A 193 15.78 -13.19 6.36
CA LEU A 193 15.55 -12.02 5.50
C LEU A 193 16.83 -11.48 4.85
N LEU A 194 17.91 -11.30 5.63
CA LEU A 194 19.18 -10.78 5.09
C LEU A 194 19.79 -11.77 4.10
N GLU A 195 19.76 -13.06 4.42
CA GLU A 195 20.19 -14.14 3.53
C GLU A 195 19.42 -14.10 2.21
N MET A 196 18.08 -14.00 2.25
CA MET A 196 17.25 -13.90 1.05
C MET A 196 17.58 -12.67 0.20
N ILE A 197 17.83 -11.51 0.81
CA ILE A 197 18.20 -10.29 0.06
C ILE A 197 19.60 -10.42 -0.55
N VAL A 198 20.56 -10.99 0.17
CA VAL A 198 21.93 -11.22 -0.33
C VAL A 198 21.94 -12.23 -1.47
N ASP A 199 21.10 -13.27 -1.40
CA ASP A 199 20.95 -14.23 -2.50
C ASP A 199 20.49 -13.57 -3.81
N LYS A 200 19.78 -12.43 -3.75
CA LYS A 200 19.40 -11.65 -4.94
C LYS A 200 20.58 -10.93 -5.62
N LEU A 201 21.75 -10.89 -5.00
CA LEU A 201 23.00 -10.41 -5.63
C LEU A 201 23.72 -11.50 -6.45
N ASN A 202 23.17 -12.71 -6.53
CA ASN A 202 23.74 -13.80 -7.32
C ASN A 202 23.88 -13.38 -8.80
N PRO A 203 25.00 -13.69 -9.50
CA PRO A 203 25.20 -13.37 -10.91
C PRO A 203 24.10 -13.85 -11.88
N SER A 204 23.25 -14.81 -11.47
CA SER A 204 22.10 -15.25 -12.27
C SER A 204 20.91 -14.29 -12.26
N CYS A 205 20.84 -13.35 -11.32
CA CYS A 205 19.76 -12.35 -11.22
C CYS A 205 19.97 -11.20 -12.21
N THR A 206 18.89 -10.47 -12.52
CA THR A 206 18.95 -9.34 -13.46
C THR A 206 19.62 -8.11 -12.82
N PRO A 207 20.13 -7.17 -13.62
CA PRO A 207 20.72 -5.93 -13.10
C PRO A 207 19.76 -5.12 -12.22
N GLU A 208 18.46 -5.11 -12.52
CA GLU A 208 17.43 -4.42 -11.73
C GLU A 208 17.27 -5.05 -10.35
N VAL A 209 17.23 -6.38 -10.29
CA VAL A 209 17.19 -7.14 -9.03
C VAL A 209 18.46 -6.85 -8.20
N HIS A 210 19.63 -6.81 -8.82
CA HIS A 210 20.89 -6.46 -8.15
C HIS A 210 20.86 -5.06 -7.56
N ALA A 211 20.45 -4.07 -8.36
CA ALA A 211 20.39 -2.67 -7.93
C ALA A 211 19.45 -2.49 -6.74
N ASN A 212 18.25 -3.07 -6.82
CA ASN A 212 17.24 -2.98 -5.78
C ASN A 212 17.64 -3.72 -4.50
N ALA A 213 18.27 -4.90 -4.61
CA ALA A 213 18.81 -5.63 -3.46
C ALA A 213 19.94 -4.86 -2.78
N ALA A 214 20.88 -4.31 -3.56
CA ALA A 214 21.97 -3.50 -3.04
C ALA A 214 21.46 -2.23 -2.34
N GLU A 215 20.46 -1.55 -2.91
CA GLU A 215 19.81 -0.40 -2.29
C GLU A 215 19.14 -0.77 -0.97
N THR A 216 18.46 -1.92 -0.91
CA THR A 216 17.82 -2.42 0.31
C THR A 216 18.85 -2.66 1.42
N LEU A 217 19.96 -3.33 1.12
CA LEU A 217 21.06 -3.54 2.07
C LEU A 217 21.70 -2.21 2.50
N CYS A 218 21.87 -1.27 1.58
CA CYS A 218 22.35 0.07 1.90
C CYS A 218 21.38 0.81 2.83
N ALA A 219 20.07 0.67 2.65
CA ALA A 219 19.09 1.27 3.53
C ALA A 219 19.16 0.69 4.95
N ILE A 220 19.27 -0.64 5.06
CA ILE A 220 19.42 -1.33 6.35
C ILE A 220 20.67 -0.83 7.11
N THR A 221 21.80 -0.66 6.42
CA THR A 221 23.04 -0.17 7.05
C THR A 221 22.98 1.30 7.46
N ARG A 222 22.22 2.15 6.74
CA ARG A 222 22.04 3.57 7.10
C ARG A 222 21.24 3.77 8.37
N ASN A 223 20.36 2.83 8.72
CA ASN A 223 19.51 2.89 9.92
C ASN A 223 20.22 2.33 11.17
N ALA A 224 21.56 2.42 11.23
CA ALA A 224 22.31 1.97 12.40
C ALA A 224 22.18 2.98 13.57
N PRO A 225 22.00 2.50 14.83
CA PRO A 225 22.13 1.11 15.26
C PRO A 225 20.79 0.32 15.24
N SER A 226 20.67 -0.68 14.37
CA SER A 226 19.54 -1.64 14.34
C SER A 226 20.03 -3.10 14.41
N ALA A 227 19.15 -4.03 14.82
CA ALA A 227 19.44 -5.46 14.88
C ALA A 227 19.84 -6.03 13.50
N LEU A 228 19.15 -5.58 12.45
CA LEU A 228 19.45 -5.93 11.06
C LEU A 228 20.82 -5.40 10.62
N ALA A 229 21.14 -4.13 10.90
CA ALA A 229 22.46 -3.56 10.59
C ALA A 229 23.59 -4.32 11.31
N THR A 230 23.35 -4.69 12.57
CA THR A 230 24.30 -5.47 13.38
C THR A 230 24.54 -6.85 12.77
N LYS A 231 23.48 -7.60 12.41
CA LYS A 231 23.60 -8.92 11.78
C LYS A 231 24.29 -8.83 10.41
N LEU A 232 23.97 -7.81 9.61
CA LEU A 232 24.59 -7.58 8.31
C LEU A 232 26.10 -7.30 8.42
N SER A 233 26.56 -6.66 9.50
CA SER A 233 27.99 -6.44 9.76
C SER A 233 28.76 -7.69 10.24
N SER A 234 28.07 -8.81 10.48
CA SER A 234 28.71 -10.03 10.96
C SER A 234 29.59 -10.70 9.90
N GLN A 235 30.58 -11.50 10.35
CA GLN A 235 31.53 -12.18 9.47
C GLN A 235 30.87 -13.04 8.39
N ARG A 236 29.63 -13.48 8.60
CA ARG A 236 28.86 -14.31 7.65
C ARG A 236 28.56 -13.58 6.34
N PHE A 237 28.35 -12.27 6.37
CA PHE A 237 27.95 -11.47 5.20
C PHE A 237 29.10 -10.67 4.58
N VAL A 238 30.21 -10.52 5.30
CA VAL A 238 31.40 -9.74 4.85
C VAL A 238 32.38 -10.59 4.05
N GLN A 239 32.19 -11.91 3.98
CA GLN A 239 33.09 -12.86 3.28
C GLN A 239 32.65 -13.22 1.85
N TYR A 240 31.60 -12.58 1.33
CA TYR A 240 31.10 -12.79 -0.05
C TYR A 240 31.75 -11.86 -1.07
#